data_AF-Q4QQA8-F1
#
_entry.id   AF-Q4QQA8-F1
#
_cell.length_a   1.000
_cell.length_b   1.000
_cell.length_c   1.000
_cell.angle_alpha   90.00
_cell.angle_beta   90.00
_cell.angle_gamma   90.00
#
_symmetry.space_group_name_H-M   'P 1'
#
loop_
_entity.id
_entity.type
_entity.pdbx_description
1 polymer ?
#
loop_
_entity_poly.entity_id
_entity_poly.type
_entity_poly.pdbx_seq_one_letter_code
_entity_poly.pdbx_strand_id
1 'polypeptide(L)'
;MNNSEEICTDSLTLRGFEEYTVNDYSLGGIIEENRFYIVAPKDIVVASLIETDDRIEWLIKHSKFEEAMELISANGGNVPVLSVAKLYINHLLALKKYDDAAKLCLRMLGNDKVLWEEEVFKFVKCQQLRSVSAYLPTSDECKLDPHVYEMVLYEFLKFDVCGFLNLIKEWPSHLYDGLAVINAIHDNFRKHYANQLLESLALLYSYQGDFESALRMYLKLQNKDVFQLIRRYELYDVISKLIIPLIQLDRDCAFEILLDKKKKKK
;
A
#
# COMPACT_ATOMS: atom_id res chain seq x y z
N MET A 1 -33.77 44.18 -21.41
CA MET A 1 -32.53 44.63 -22.09
C MET A 1 -31.40 43.85 -21.45
N ASN A 2 -30.96 42.76 -22.08
CA ASN A 2 -29.81 42.02 -21.60
C ASN A 2 -28.58 42.81 -22.03
N ASN A 3 -27.88 43.43 -21.08
CA ASN A 3 -26.61 44.08 -21.33
C ASN A 3 -25.62 42.96 -21.68
N SER A 4 -25.34 42.77 -22.98
CA SER A 4 -24.28 41.88 -23.44
C SER A 4 -22.94 42.56 -23.22
N GLU A 5 -22.53 42.65 -21.96
CA GLU A 5 -21.19 43.08 -21.58
C GLU A 5 -20.20 41.99 -21.97
N GLU A 6 -19.18 42.37 -22.73
CA GLU A 6 -18.09 41.50 -23.14
C GLU A 6 -17.25 41.14 -21.91
N ILE A 7 -17.22 39.85 -21.55
CA ILE A 7 -16.54 39.37 -20.33
C ILE A 7 -15.06 39.06 -20.61
N CYS A 8 -14.72 38.61 -21.82
CA CYS A 8 -13.38 38.25 -22.24
C CYS A 8 -13.29 38.23 -23.78
N THR A 9 -12.13 38.62 -24.32
CA THR A 9 -11.82 38.57 -25.76
C THR A 9 -10.54 37.77 -25.95
N ASP A 10 -10.58 36.76 -26.81
CA ASP A 10 -9.39 36.04 -27.27
C ASP A 10 -9.42 35.94 -28.81
N SER A 11 -8.25 35.92 -29.45
CA SER A 11 -8.13 35.95 -30.90
C SER A 11 -7.65 34.60 -31.43
N LEU A 12 -8.49 33.94 -32.23
CA LEU A 12 -8.17 32.68 -32.88
C LEU A 12 -7.85 32.92 -34.37
N THR A 13 -6.71 32.44 -34.84
CA THR A 13 -6.33 32.52 -36.27
C THR A 13 -6.77 31.29 -37.04
N LEU A 14 -7.19 31.47 -38.29
CA LEU A 14 -7.56 30.38 -39.21
C LEU A 14 -6.53 30.22 -40.33
N ARG A 15 -6.30 29.00 -40.80
CA ARG A 15 -5.30 28.73 -41.85
C ARG A 15 -5.74 29.32 -43.18
N GLY A 16 -4.90 30.19 -43.74
CA GLY A 16 -5.15 30.83 -45.05
C GLY A 16 -6.19 31.95 -45.00
N PHE A 17 -6.45 32.51 -43.82
CA PHE A 17 -7.41 33.60 -43.64
C PHE A 17 -7.10 34.84 -44.49
N GLU A 18 -5.85 35.02 -44.91
CA GLU A 18 -5.40 36.13 -45.76
C GLU A 18 -6.01 36.08 -47.16
N GLU A 19 -6.40 34.89 -47.62
CA GLU A 19 -7.02 34.66 -48.94
C GLU A 19 -8.56 34.65 -48.87
N TYR A 20 -9.14 34.78 -47.67
CA TYR A 20 -10.58 34.65 -47.44
C TYR A 20 -11.28 36.00 -47.35
N THR A 21 -12.51 36.01 -47.85
CA THR A 21 -13.46 37.11 -47.74
C THR A 21 -14.59 36.74 -46.78
N VAL A 22 -15.44 37.71 -46.42
CA VAL A 22 -16.56 37.49 -45.49
C VAL A 22 -17.50 36.38 -45.95
N ASN A 23 -17.61 36.14 -47.26
CA ASN A 23 -18.48 35.11 -47.85
C ASN A 23 -17.90 33.69 -47.73
N ASP A 24 -16.62 33.56 -47.43
CA ASP A 24 -15.94 32.26 -47.27
C ASP A 24 -16.19 31.66 -45.87
N TYR A 25 -16.78 32.45 -44.96
CA TYR A 25 -17.16 32.02 -43.62
C TYR A 25 -18.65 31.74 -43.54
N SER A 26 -19.01 30.62 -42.92
CA SER A 26 -20.40 30.32 -42.56
C SER A 26 -20.51 30.02 -41.07
N LEU A 27 -21.52 30.60 -40.43
CA LEU A 27 -21.89 30.31 -39.05
C LEU A 27 -23.01 29.28 -39.05
N GLY A 28 -22.83 28.19 -38.32
CA GLY A 28 -23.88 27.24 -38.02
C GLY A 28 -23.88 26.85 -36.55
N GLY A 29 -24.89 26.08 -36.15
CA GLY A 29 -24.99 25.60 -34.79
C GLY A 29 -26.00 24.47 -34.63
N ILE A 30 -25.69 23.58 -33.69
CA ILE A 30 -26.59 22.55 -33.18
C ILE A 30 -27.07 23.07 -31.82
N ILE A 31 -28.21 23.76 -31.83
CA ILE A 31 -28.76 24.43 -30.63
C ILE A 31 -29.02 23.41 -29.52
N GLU A 32 -29.48 22.20 -29.88
CA GLU A 32 -29.76 21.10 -28.96
C GLU A 32 -28.52 20.63 -28.19
N GLU A 33 -27.32 20.78 -28.76
CA GLU A 33 -26.04 20.43 -28.14
C GLU A 33 -25.28 21.66 -27.63
N ASN A 34 -25.86 22.86 -27.68
CA ASN A 34 -25.17 24.12 -27.39
C ASN A 34 -23.82 24.29 -28.11
N ARG A 35 -23.73 23.78 -29.35
CA ARG A 35 -22.53 23.83 -30.19
C ARG A 35 -22.73 24.78 -31.35
N PHE A 36 -21.80 25.72 -31.50
CA PHE A 36 -21.73 26.66 -32.61
C PHE A 36 -20.46 26.40 -33.39
N TYR A 37 -20.47 26.64 -34.69
CA TYR A 37 -19.29 26.46 -35.51
C TYR A 37 -19.17 27.55 -36.58
N ILE A 38 -17.94 27.99 -36.81
CA ILE A 38 -17.55 28.86 -37.90
C ILE A 38 -16.77 28.01 -38.88
N VAL A 39 -17.33 27.77 -40.06
CA VAL A 39 -16.69 27.00 -41.14
C VAL A 39 -16.02 27.97 -42.10
N ALA A 40 -14.73 27.77 -42.32
CA ALA A 40 -13.93 28.37 -43.38
C ALA A 40 -13.54 27.28 -44.40
N PRO A 41 -13.05 27.63 -45.61
CA PRO A 41 -12.76 26.65 -46.66
C PRO A 41 -11.74 25.58 -46.28
N LYS A 42 -10.82 25.87 -45.35
CA LYS A 42 -9.77 24.93 -44.89
C LYS A 42 -9.80 24.64 -43.37
N ASP A 43 -10.71 25.25 -42.61
CA ASP A 43 -10.77 25.14 -41.16
C ASP A 43 -12.19 25.24 -40.61
N ILE A 44 -12.41 24.65 -39.43
CA ILE A 44 -13.67 24.79 -38.68
C ILE A 44 -13.32 25.16 -37.25
N VAL A 45 -13.90 26.26 -36.76
CA VAL A 45 -13.88 26.61 -35.34
C VAL A 45 -15.15 26.10 -34.71
N VAL A 46 -15.06 25.41 -33.59
CA VAL A 46 -16.22 24.96 -32.82
C VAL A 46 -16.20 25.65 -31.46
N ALA A 47 -17.32 26.28 -31.11
CA ALA A 47 -17.57 26.85 -29.79
C ALA A 47 -18.67 26.04 -29.11
N SER A 48 -18.36 25.41 -27.98
CA SER A 48 -19.31 24.71 -27.13
C SER A 48 -19.35 25.35 -25.74
N LEU A 49 -20.46 25.19 -25.03
CA LEU A 49 -20.47 25.48 -23.60
C LEU A 49 -19.49 24.54 -22.89
N ILE A 50 -18.72 25.08 -21.94
CA ILE A 50 -17.84 24.27 -21.10
C ILE A 50 -18.72 23.40 -20.21
N GLU A 51 -18.64 22.09 -20.40
CA GLU A 51 -19.33 21.14 -19.55
C GLU A 51 -18.49 20.82 -18.30
N THR A 52 -19.13 20.22 -17.31
CA THR A 52 -18.43 19.75 -16.10
C THR A 52 -17.30 18.77 -16.44
N ASP A 53 -17.49 17.92 -17.44
CA ASP A 53 -16.48 16.97 -17.89
C ASP A 53 -15.29 17.62 -18.58
N ASP A 54 -15.51 18.67 -19.40
CA ASP A 54 -14.42 19.47 -19.99
C ASP A 54 -13.55 20.08 -18.89
N ARG A 55 -14.20 20.55 -17.81
CA ARG A 55 -13.50 21.09 -16.65
C ARG A 55 -12.70 20.02 -15.92
N ILE A 56 -13.24 18.81 -15.74
CA ILE A 56 -12.54 17.68 -15.13
C ILE A 56 -11.32 17.30 -15.96
N GLU A 57 -11.46 17.18 -17.29
CA GLU A 57 -10.35 16.84 -18.17
C GLU A 57 -9.25 17.91 -18.11
N TRP A 58 -9.64 19.18 -18.08
CA TRP A 58 -8.69 20.29 -17.90
C TRP A 58 -7.93 20.16 -16.57
N LEU A 59 -8.61 19.87 -15.47
CA LEU A 59 -7.97 19.70 -14.15
C LEU A 59 -6.98 18.53 -14.15
N ILE A 60 -7.35 17.40 -14.76
CA ILE A 60 -6.48 16.23 -14.90
C ILE A 60 -5.23 16.57 -15.73
N LYS A 61 -5.39 17.24 -16.87
CA LYS A 61 -4.26 17.69 -17.73
C LYS A 61 -3.29 18.61 -16.99
N HIS A 62 -3.79 19.41 -16.06
CA HIS A 62 -2.99 20.33 -15.25
C HIS A 62 -2.56 19.74 -13.90
N SER A 63 -2.66 18.41 -13.72
CA SER A 63 -2.26 17.70 -12.49
C SER A 63 -2.99 18.17 -11.22
N LYS A 64 -4.15 18.81 -11.36
CA LYS A 64 -5.04 19.25 -10.27
C LYS A 64 -6.01 18.13 -9.90
N PHE A 65 -5.46 16.99 -9.47
CA PHE A 65 -6.24 15.77 -9.25
C PHE A 65 -7.22 15.88 -8.07
N GLU A 66 -6.84 16.54 -6.97
CA GLU A 66 -7.74 16.70 -5.82
C GLU A 66 -8.98 17.52 -6.18
N GLU A 67 -8.78 18.68 -6.83
CA GLU A 67 -9.87 19.51 -7.36
C GLU A 67 -10.76 18.72 -8.34
N ALA A 68 -10.16 17.87 -9.20
CA ALA A 68 -10.91 17.04 -10.13
C ALA A 68 -11.77 16.00 -9.40
N MET A 69 -11.23 15.31 -8.39
CA MET A 69 -11.97 14.32 -7.61
C MET A 69 -13.10 14.95 -6.79
N GLU A 70 -12.87 16.14 -6.21
CA GLU A 70 -13.89 16.91 -5.50
C GLU A 70 -15.04 17.30 -6.44
N LEU A 71 -14.72 17.80 -7.64
CA LEU A 71 -15.71 18.20 -8.63
C LEU A 71 -16.56 17.00 -9.09
N ILE A 72 -15.94 15.85 -9.38
CA ILE A 72 -16.67 14.62 -9.73
C ILE A 72 -17.59 14.18 -8.59
N SER A 73 -17.12 14.30 -7.34
CA SER A 73 -17.91 13.88 -6.17
C SER A 73 -19.11 14.81 -5.91
N ALA A 74 -18.99 16.10 -6.23
CA ALA A 74 -20.03 17.09 -6.01
C ALA A 74 -21.08 17.13 -7.13
N ASN A 75 -20.64 17.08 -8.38
CA ASN A 75 -21.49 17.35 -9.55
C ASN A 75 -21.75 16.10 -10.39
N GLY A 76 -21.09 14.97 -10.09
CA GLY A 76 -20.98 13.84 -10.99
C GLY A 76 -20.00 14.14 -12.14
N GLY A 77 -19.68 13.09 -12.89
CA GLY A 77 -18.85 13.20 -14.08
C GLY A 77 -18.85 11.88 -14.84
N ASN A 78 -18.52 11.95 -16.13
CA ASN A 78 -18.43 10.75 -16.96
C ASN A 78 -17.25 9.85 -16.56
N VAL A 79 -16.21 10.43 -15.94
CA VAL A 79 -15.03 9.70 -15.47
C VAL A 79 -15.22 9.29 -14.01
N PRO A 80 -15.04 8.01 -13.65
CA PRO A 80 -15.16 7.58 -12.27
C PRO A 80 -14.01 8.15 -11.42
N VAL A 81 -14.32 8.56 -10.19
CA VAL A 81 -13.34 9.13 -9.23
C VAL A 81 -12.12 8.21 -9.07
N LEU A 82 -12.34 6.88 -9.05
CA LEU A 82 -11.27 5.89 -8.94
C LEU A 82 -10.24 5.98 -10.08
N SER A 83 -10.67 6.27 -11.31
CA SER A 83 -9.74 6.42 -12.44
C SER A 83 -8.84 7.64 -12.26
N VAL A 84 -9.40 8.75 -11.77
CA VAL A 84 -8.63 9.96 -11.45
C VAL A 84 -7.68 9.70 -10.27
N ALA A 85 -8.14 8.95 -9.26
CA ALA A 85 -7.30 8.53 -8.14
C ALA A 85 -6.10 7.69 -8.59
N LYS A 86 -6.29 6.71 -9.48
CA LYS A 86 -5.19 5.91 -10.06
C LYS A 86 -4.17 6.79 -10.79
N LEU A 87 -4.63 7.77 -11.56
CA LEU A 87 -3.75 8.75 -12.21
C LEU A 87 -2.98 9.58 -11.18
N TYR A 88 -3.65 9.99 -10.10
CA TYR A 88 -3.02 10.77 -9.04
C TYR A 88 -1.98 9.95 -8.26
N ILE A 89 -2.26 8.69 -7.93
CA ILE A 89 -1.29 7.76 -7.32
C ILE A 89 -0.06 7.64 -8.22
N ASN A 90 -0.25 7.38 -9.53
CA ASN A 90 0.86 7.30 -10.48
C ASN A 90 1.70 8.58 -10.51
N HIS A 91 1.05 9.75 -10.49
CA HIS A 91 1.72 11.04 -10.44
C HIS A 91 2.51 11.23 -9.14
N LEU A 92 1.96 10.89 -7.99
CA LEU A 92 2.67 10.95 -6.70
C LEU A 92 3.87 10.01 -6.66
N LEU A 93 3.74 8.80 -7.20
CA LEU A 93 4.85 7.85 -7.33
C LEU A 93 5.97 8.41 -8.23
N ALA A 94 5.62 9.05 -9.35
CA ALA A 94 6.60 9.70 -10.24
C ALA A 94 7.33 10.87 -9.55
N LEU A 95 6.63 11.62 -8.69
CA LEU A 95 7.21 12.68 -7.86
C LEU A 95 7.96 12.16 -6.62
N LYS A 96 8.03 10.84 -6.42
CA LYS A 96 8.63 10.18 -5.24
C LYS A 96 7.95 10.54 -3.90
N LYS A 97 6.70 10.97 -3.94
CA LYS A 97 5.87 11.23 -2.74
C LYS A 97 5.15 9.97 -2.30
N TYR A 98 5.92 8.98 -1.83
CA TYR A 98 5.42 7.62 -1.57
C TYR A 98 4.42 7.57 -0.42
N ASP A 99 4.63 8.35 0.64
CA ASP A 99 3.74 8.35 1.81
C ASP A 99 2.37 8.97 1.49
N ASP A 100 2.33 10.02 0.67
CA ASP A 100 1.08 10.62 0.20
C ASP A 100 0.35 9.68 -0.75
N ALA A 101 1.07 8.99 -1.64
CA ALA A 101 0.51 7.96 -2.50
C ALA A 101 -0.14 6.83 -1.68
N ALA A 102 0.54 6.38 -0.62
CA ALA A 102 0.04 5.32 0.26
C ALA A 102 -1.23 5.73 1.03
N LYS A 103 -1.30 6.98 1.53
CA LYS A 103 -2.53 7.52 2.15
C LYS A 103 -3.69 7.59 1.15
N LEU A 104 -3.39 7.98 -0.09
CA LEU A 104 -4.40 8.03 -1.15
C LEU A 104 -4.92 6.63 -1.50
N CYS A 105 -4.04 5.62 -1.52
CA CYS A 105 -4.43 4.21 -1.66
C CYS A 105 -5.46 3.82 -0.59
N LEU A 106 -5.16 4.07 0.70
CA LEU A 106 -6.10 3.76 1.79
C LEU A 106 -7.47 4.43 1.59
N ARG A 107 -7.48 5.70 1.18
CA ARG A 107 -8.70 6.49 1.01
C ARG A 107 -9.57 5.99 -0.16
N MET A 108 -8.95 5.52 -1.25
CA MET A 108 -9.65 5.31 -2.54
C MET A 108 -9.87 3.85 -2.91
N LEU A 109 -9.05 2.91 -2.44
CA LEU A 109 -9.11 1.50 -2.86
C LEU A 109 -10.17 0.69 -2.11
N GLY A 110 -10.59 1.16 -0.92
CA GLY A 110 -11.57 0.47 -0.09
C GLY A 110 -11.17 -0.99 0.19
N ASN A 111 -12.14 -1.90 0.06
CA ASN A 111 -11.95 -3.34 0.30
C ASN A 111 -11.76 -4.17 -0.99
N ASP A 112 -11.31 -3.54 -2.08
CA ASP A 112 -11.08 -4.26 -3.34
C ASP A 112 -9.67 -4.86 -3.40
N LYS A 113 -9.62 -6.19 -3.26
CA LYS A 113 -8.37 -6.97 -3.29
C LYS A 113 -7.58 -6.77 -4.59
N VAL A 114 -8.25 -6.80 -5.75
CA VAL A 114 -7.58 -6.76 -7.05
C VAL A 114 -6.94 -5.39 -7.25
N LEU A 115 -7.68 -4.33 -6.90
CA LEU A 115 -7.18 -2.97 -6.96
C LEU A 115 -5.97 -2.76 -6.03
N TRP A 116 -6.02 -3.29 -4.80
CA TRP A 116 -4.88 -3.22 -3.89
C TRP A 116 -3.64 -3.90 -4.46
N GLU A 117 -3.77 -5.12 -4.99
CA GLU A 117 -2.64 -5.86 -5.57
C GLU A 117 -2.02 -5.12 -6.78
N GLU A 118 -2.85 -4.55 -7.66
CA GLU A 118 -2.40 -3.73 -8.78
C GLU A 118 -1.58 -2.52 -8.32
N GLU A 119 -2.09 -1.76 -7.35
CA GLU A 119 -1.43 -0.56 -6.86
C GLU A 119 -0.16 -0.88 -6.08
N VAL A 120 -0.19 -1.90 -5.21
CA VAL A 120 0.99 -2.34 -4.43
C VAL A 120 2.12 -2.77 -5.36
N PHE A 121 1.83 -3.43 -6.49
CA PHE A 121 2.86 -3.81 -7.46
C PHE A 121 3.60 -2.59 -8.05
N LYS A 122 3.00 -1.41 -8.07
CA LYS A 122 3.67 -0.16 -8.47
C LYS A 122 4.68 0.30 -7.41
N PHE A 123 4.37 0.12 -6.13
CA PHE A 123 5.30 0.39 -5.02
C PHE A 123 6.49 -0.59 -5.02
N VAL A 124 6.25 -1.87 -5.37
CA VAL A 124 7.34 -2.86 -5.57
C VAL A 124 8.36 -2.34 -6.58
N LYS A 125 7.91 -1.88 -7.74
CA LYS A 125 8.79 -1.38 -8.82
C LYS A 125 9.65 -0.19 -8.38
N CYS A 126 9.16 0.59 -7.43
CA CYS A 126 9.87 1.75 -6.87
C CYS A 126 10.75 1.39 -5.65
N GLN A 127 10.70 0.15 -5.14
CA GLN A 127 11.33 -0.29 -3.88
C GLN A 127 10.88 0.55 -2.67
N GLN A 128 9.57 0.79 -2.57
CA GLN A 128 8.94 1.59 -1.51
C GLN A 128 7.76 0.88 -0.88
N LEU A 129 7.82 -0.45 -0.71
CA LEU A 129 6.75 -1.18 -0.01
C LEU A 129 6.64 -0.74 1.45
N ARG A 130 7.73 -0.22 2.05
CA ARG A 130 7.72 0.28 3.42
C ARG A 130 6.68 1.40 3.64
N SER A 131 6.51 2.32 2.69
CA SER A 131 5.55 3.43 2.82
C SER A 131 4.08 2.98 2.75
N VAL A 132 3.78 1.92 2.01
CA VAL A 132 2.41 1.40 1.89
C VAL A 132 2.08 0.35 2.96
N SER A 133 3.09 -0.28 3.57
CA SER A 133 2.94 -1.39 4.52
C SER A 133 1.95 -1.12 5.67
N ALA A 134 1.95 0.09 6.23
CA ALA A 134 1.08 0.47 7.34
C ALA A 134 -0.41 0.57 6.95
N TYR A 135 -0.71 0.66 5.66
CA TYR A 135 -2.06 0.84 5.13
C TYR A 135 -2.60 -0.41 4.43
N LEU A 136 -1.80 -1.48 4.34
CA LEU A 136 -2.24 -2.71 3.71
C LEU A 136 -3.42 -3.31 4.49
N PRO A 137 -4.44 -3.83 3.79
CA PRO A 137 -5.51 -4.58 4.43
C PRO A 137 -4.94 -5.75 5.22
N THR A 138 -5.23 -5.84 6.52
CA THR A 138 -4.84 -6.97 7.39
C THR A 138 -6.04 -7.74 7.91
N SER A 139 -7.25 -7.25 7.64
CA SER A 139 -8.52 -7.89 8.00
C SER A 139 -8.81 -9.09 7.10
N ASP A 140 -9.40 -10.14 7.67
CA ASP A 140 -9.76 -11.37 6.94
C ASP A 140 -10.70 -11.16 5.75
N GLU A 141 -11.55 -10.12 5.80
CA GLU A 141 -12.52 -9.79 4.76
C GLU A 141 -11.85 -9.27 3.47
N CYS A 142 -10.65 -8.72 3.57
CA CYS A 142 -9.93 -8.10 2.44
C CYS A 142 -8.45 -8.51 2.41
N LYS A 143 -8.12 -9.74 2.80
CA LYS A 143 -6.73 -10.19 2.77
C LYS A 143 -6.22 -10.35 1.33
N LEU A 144 -5.08 -9.72 1.06
CA LEU A 144 -4.36 -9.86 -0.20
C LEU A 144 -3.73 -11.25 -0.34
N ASP A 145 -3.15 -11.54 -1.51
CA ASP A 145 -2.33 -12.74 -1.69
C ASP A 145 -1.16 -12.78 -0.67
N PRO A 146 -0.87 -13.95 -0.05
CA PRO A 146 0.22 -14.09 0.90
C PRO A 146 1.57 -13.55 0.42
N HIS A 147 1.83 -13.68 -0.89
CA HIS A 147 3.06 -13.22 -1.51
C HIS A 147 3.27 -11.71 -1.33
N VAL A 148 2.19 -10.90 -1.31
CA VAL A 148 2.29 -9.44 -1.13
C VAL A 148 2.88 -9.09 0.24
N TYR A 149 2.39 -9.74 1.29
CA TYR A 149 2.90 -9.54 2.65
C TYR A 149 4.34 -10.03 2.78
N GLU A 150 4.67 -11.17 2.16
CA GLU A 150 6.04 -11.70 2.11
C GLU A 150 7.02 -10.74 1.44
N MET A 151 6.62 -10.09 0.35
CA MET A 151 7.43 -9.08 -0.33
C MET A 151 7.72 -7.87 0.57
N VAL A 152 6.70 -7.39 1.30
CA VAL A 152 6.85 -6.30 2.27
C VAL A 152 7.81 -6.71 3.37
N LEU A 153 7.58 -7.87 3.98
CA LEU A 153 8.43 -8.45 5.02
C LEU A 153 9.88 -8.60 4.53
N TYR A 154 10.10 -9.06 3.31
CA TYR A 154 11.42 -9.19 2.72
C TYR A 154 12.12 -7.83 2.49
N GLU A 155 11.37 -6.80 2.08
CA GLU A 155 11.91 -5.45 1.93
C GLU A 155 12.33 -4.87 3.30
N PHE A 156 11.50 -5.02 4.34
CA PHE A 156 11.89 -4.66 5.71
C PHE A 156 13.09 -5.47 6.19
N LEU A 157 13.11 -6.79 6.00
CA LEU A 157 14.23 -7.65 6.39
C LEU A 157 15.55 -7.16 5.80
N LYS A 158 15.56 -6.63 4.57
CA LYS A 158 16.76 -6.06 3.94
C LYS A 158 17.17 -4.71 4.51
N PHE A 159 16.23 -3.77 4.60
CA PHE A 159 16.53 -2.35 4.83
C PHE A 159 16.27 -1.87 6.27
N ASP A 160 15.32 -2.48 6.98
CA ASP A 160 14.95 -2.14 8.36
C ASP A 160 14.50 -3.38 9.16
N VAL A 161 15.46 -4.01 9.85
CA VAL A 161 15.22 -5.21 10.66
C VAL A 161 14.38 -4.91 11.91
N CYS A 162 14.40 -3.68 12.42
CA CYS A 162 13.58 -3.33 13.58
C CYS A 162 12.10 -3.21 13.17
N GLY A 163 11.84 -2.54 12.04
CA GLY A 163 10.51 -2.51 11.44
C GLY A 163 9.98 -3.91 11.08
N PHE A 164 10.85 -4.79 10.56
CA PHE A 164 10.51 -6.19 10.30
C PHE A 164 9.98 -6.93 11.53
N LEU A 165 10.66 -6.80 12.67
CA LEU A 165 10.24 -7.43 13.93
C LEU A 165 8.88 -6.88 14.39
N ASN A 166 8.67 -5.57 14.27
CA ASN A 166 7.39 -4.96 14.62
C ASN A 166 6.25 -5.48 13.74
N LEU A 167 6.46 -5.61 12.44
CA LEU A 167 5.46 -6.18 11.53
C LEU A 167 5.09 -7.61 11.90
N ILE A 168 6.05 -8.47 12.26
CA ILE A 168 5.77 -9.86 12.70
C ILE A 168 4.94 -9.90 14.00
N LYS A 169 5.08 -8.87 14.85
CA LYS A 169 4.30 -8.77 16.10
C LYS A 169 2.88 -8.24 15.84
N GLU A 170 2.71 -7.34 14.89
CA GLU A 170 1.44 -6.69 14.59
C GLU A 170 0.57 -7.51 13.62
N TRP A 171 1.18 -8.11 12.59
CA TRP A 171 0.44 -8.81 11.54
C TRP A 171 -0.01 -10.21 11.99
N PRO A 172 -1.27 -10.59 11.71
CA PRO A 172 -1.74 -11.95 11.90
C PRO A 172 -0.91 -12.96 11.10
N SER A 173 -0.55 -14.09 11.73
CA SER A 173 0.36 -15.09 11.15
C SER A 173 -0.22 -15.83 9.94
N HIS A 174 -1.52 -15.74 9.69
CA HIS A 174 -2.19 -16.37 8.55
C HIS A 174 -2.18 -15.50 7.27
N LEU A 175 -1.61 -14.29 7.33
CA LEU A 175 -1.49 -13.40 6.17
C LEU A 175 -0.33 -13.79 5.24
N TYR A 176 0.65 -14.55 5.70
CA TYR A 176 1.86 -14.89 4.93
C TYR A 176 2.27 -16.35 5.18
N ASP A 177 3.07 -16.94 4.28
CA ASP A 177 3.68 -18.24 4.56
C ASP A 177 4.85 -18.08 5.53
N GLY A 178 4.65 -18.52 6.78
CA GLY A 178 5.69 -18.49 7.80
C GLY A 178 6.97 -19.24 7.40
N LEU A 179 6.89 -20.32 6.61
CA LEU A 179 8.08 -21.07 6.19
C LEU A 179 8.90 -20.26 5.19
N ALA A 180 8.25 -19.57 4.26
CA ALA A 180 8.92 -18.67 3.33
C ALA A 180 9.66 -17.55 4.07
N VAL A 181 9.01 -16.94 5.08
CA VAL A 181 9.63 -15.88 5.90
C VAL A 181 10.79 -16.42 6.75
N ILE A 182 10.65 -17.61 7.36
CA ILE A 182 11.73 -18.26 8.12
C ILE A 182 12.96 -18.50 7.24
N ASN A 183 12.75 -19.05 6.04
CA ASN A 183 13.84 -19.28 5.09
C ASN A 183 14.51 -17.97 4.68
N ALA A 184 13.72 -16.93 4.41
CA ALA A 184 14.26 -15.61 4.09
C ALA A 184 15.14 -15.03 5.22
N ILE A 185 14.75 -15.21 6.49
CA ILE A 185 15.57 -14.80 7.64
C ILE A 185 16.88 -15.58 7.70
N HIS A 186 16.85 -16.90 7.50
CA HIS A 186 18.06 -17.72 7.49
C HIS A 186 19.03 -17.29 6.39
N ASP A 187 18.52 -17.04 5.18
CA ASP A 187 19.32 -16.62 4.02
C ASP A 187 19.92 -15.22 4.19
N ASN A 188 19.25 -14.34 4.94
CA ASN A 188 19.66 -12.95 5.17
C ASN A 188 20.13 -12.70 6.61
N PHE A 189 20.61 -13.74 7.30
CA PHE A 189 20.98 -13.63 8.71
C PHE A 189 22.21 -12.73 8.91
N ARG A 190 22.04 -11.64 9.67
CA ARG A 190 23.10 -10.66 9.94
C ARG A 190 23.41 -10.61 11.44
N LYS A 191 24.67 -10.86 11.81
CA LYS A 191 25.13 -10.93 13.22
C LYS A 191 24.83 -9.65 14.02
N HIS A 192 24.92 -8.47 13.39
CA HIS A 192 24.61 -7.20 14.04
C HIS A 192 23.14 -7.10 14.52
N TYR A 193 22.22 -7.74 13.81
CA TYR A 193 20.79 -7.78 14.14
C TYR A 193 20.36 -9.15 14.68
N ALA A 194 21.29 -9.93 15.23
CA ALA A 194 21.02 -11.30 15.67
C ALA A 194 19.86 -11.36 16.68
N ASN A 195 19.77 -10.40 17.60
CA ASN A 195 18.72 -10.37 18.61
C ASN A 195 17.33 -10.24 17.96
N GLN A 196 17.14 -9.23 17.10
CA GLN A 196 15.87 -8.99 16.42
C GLN A 196 15.49 -10.17 15.52
N LEU A 197 16.44 -10.71 14.75
CA LEU A 197 16.19 -11.84 13.84
C LEU A 197 15.88 -13.14 14.57
N LEU A 198 16.56 -13.43 15.68
CA LEU A 198 16.26 -14.58 16.52
C LEU A 198 14.89 -14.44 17.19
N GLU A 199 14.49 -13.23 17.56
CA GLU A 199 13.18 -12.97 18.16
C GLU A 199 12.08 -13.17 17.12
N SER A 200 12.25 -12.62 15.92
CA SER A 200 11.36 -12.87 14.77
C SER A 200 11.23 -14.36 14.48
N LEU A 201 12.34 -15.12 14.42
CA LEU A 201 12.30 -16.57 14.21
C LEU A 201 11.54 -17.29 15.33
N ALA A 202 11.77 -16.90 16.59
CA ALA A 202 11.10 -17.51 17.72
C ALA A 202 9.57 -17.28 17.69
N LEU A 203 9.13 -16.08 17.30
CA LEU A 203 7.72 -15.76 17.09
C LEU A 203 7.12 -16.59 15.94
N LEU A 204 7.80 -16.65 14.79
CA LEU A 204 7.33 -17.40 13.62
C LEU A 204 7.19 -18.90 13.91
N TYR A 205 8.17 -19.51 14.58
CA TYR A 205 8.08 -20.91 15.01
C TYR A 205 6.94 -21.14 16.02
N SER A 206 6.71 -20.18 16.93
CA SER A 206 5.60 -20.26 17.89
C SER A 206 4.25 -20.23 17.18
N TYR A 207 4.10 -19.40 16.13
CA TYR A 207 2.87 -19.32 15.34
C TYR A 207 2.62 -20.58 14.50
N GLN A 208 3.67 -21.28 14.08
CA GLN A 208 3.56 -22.57 13.38
C GLN A 208 3.31 -23.76 14.33
N GLY A 209 3.39 -23.55 15.65
CA GLY A 209 3.28 -24.62 16.64
C GLY A 209 4.56 -25.43 16.83
N ASP A 210 5.68 -25.07 16.17
CA ASP A 210 7.00 -25.67 16.44
C ASP A 210 7.65 -25.00 17.65
N PHE A 211 7.15 -25.36 18.82
CA PHE A 211 7.64 -24.83 20.08
C PHE A 211 9.08 -25.28 20.40
N GLU A 212 9.57 -26.38 19.82
CA GLU A 212 10.95 -26.83 20.04
C GLU A 212 11.94 -25.89 19.36
N SER A 213 11.70 -25.56 18.09
CA SER A 213 12.53 -24.60 17.37
C SER A 213 12.40 -23.19 17.96
N ALA A 214 11.19 -22.77 18.35
CA ALA A 214 10.98 -21.49 19.03
C ALA A 214 11.84 -21.36 20.29
N LEU A 215 11.79 -22.36 21.18
CA LEU A 215 12.58 -22.38 22.42
C LEU A 215 14.09 -22.36 22.16
N ARG A 216 14.56 -23.06 21.11
CA ARG A 216 15.98 -23.03 20.73
C ARG A 216 16.43 -21.63 20.31
N MET A 217 15.61 -20.88 19.56
CA MET A 217 15.96 -19.50 19.14
C MET A 217 15.99 -18.55 20.34
N TYR A 218 15.01 -18.69 21.21
CA TYR A 218 14.88 -17.98 22.47
C TYR A 218 16.06 -18.23 23.44
N LEU A 219 16.54 -19.47 23.52
CA LEU A 219 17.75 -19.82 24.27
C LEU A 219 19.01 -19.20 23.68
N LYS A 220 19.15 -19.15 22.35
CA LYS A 220 20.26 -18.48 21.67
C LYS A 220 20.28 -16.96 21.93
N LEU A 221 19.10 -16.37 22.10
CA LEU A 221 18.90 -14.97 22.48
C LEU A 221 19.33 -14.66 23.92
N GLN A 222 19.55 -15.69 24.76
CA GLN A 222 19.76 -15.56 26.20
C GLN A 222 18.68 -14.72 26.91
N ASN A 223 17.47 -14.65 26.36
CA ASN A 223 16.37 -13.95 27.01
C ASN A 223 15.83 -14.80 28.17
N LYS A 224 15.54 -14.20 29.34
CA LYS A 224 14.92 -14.88 30.48
C LYS A 224 13.41 -15.09 30.30
N ASP A 225 12.76 -14.38 29.39
CA ASP A 225 11.32 -14.53 29.11
C ASP A 225 10.94 -15.93 28.60
N VAL A 226 11.94 -16.69 28.16
CA VAL A 226 11.82 -18.10 27.74
C VAL A 226 11.18 -18.95 28.84
N PHE A 227 11.51 -18.68 30.10
CA PHE A 227 10.92 -19.38 31.24
C PHE A 227 9.41 -19.09 31.38
N GLN A 228 8.97 -17.86 31.04
CA GLN A 228 7.57 -17.48 31.07
C GLN A 228 6.77 -18.12 29.92
N LEU A 229 7.37 -18.18 28.71
CA LEU A 229 6.82 -18.88 27.55
C LEU A 229 6.63 -20.38 27.82
N ILE A 230 7.62 -21.04 28.42
CA ILE A 230 7.54 -22.46 28.79
C ILE A 230 6.36 -22.71 29.74
N ARG A 231 6.17 -21.84 30.75
CA ARG A 231 5.05 -21.95 31.70
C ARG A 231 3.70 -21.72 31.02
N ARG A 232 3.61 -20.73 30.12
CA ARG A 232 2.37 -20.33 29.44
C ARG A 232 1.86 -21.38 28.44
N TYR A 233 2.77 -22.00 27.68
CA TYR A 233 2.43 -22.99 26.66
C TYR A 233 2.62 -24.44 27.11
N GLU A 234 2.88 -24.66 28.41
CA GLU A 234 3.07 -25.97 29.02
C GLU A 234 4.08 -26.89 28.28
N LEU A 235 5.18 -26.32 27.79
CA LEU A 235 6.14 -26.98 26.91
C LEU A 235 7.08 -27.96 27.63
N TYR A 236 6.59 -28.58 28.71
CA TYR A 236 7.37 -29.36 29.66
C TYR A 236 8.03 -30.60 29.05
N ASP A 237 7.49 -31.14 27.97
CA ASP A 237 8.06 -32.30 27.29
C ASP A 237 9.29 -31.95 26.45
N VAL A 238 9.28 -30.76 25.85
CA VAL A 238 10.40 -30.22 25.08
C VAL A 238 11.57 -29.82 25.99
N ILE A 239 11.29 -29.41 27.24
CA ILE A 239 12.32 -29.09 28.23
C ILE A 239 13.32 -30.22 28.37
N SER A 240 12.87 -31.48 28.41
CA SER A 240 13.73 -32.64 28.70
C SER A 240 14.96 -32.73 27.79
N LYS A 241 14.82 -32.30 26.52
CA LYS A 241 15.90 -32.25 25.53
C LYS A 241 16.73 -30.97 25.60
N LEU A 242 16.20 -29.91 26.21
CA LEU A 242 16.79 -28.57 26.30
C LEU A 242 17.23 -28.19 27.73
N ILE A 243 17.25 -29.14 28.68
CA ILE A 243 17.61 -28.92 30.10
C ILE A 243 18.98 -28.27 30.24
N ILE A 244 19.99 -28.74 29.51
CA ILE A 244 21.37 -28.26 29.66
C ILE A 244 21.47 -26.77 29.26
N PRO A 245 21.01 -26.35 28.06
CA PRO A 245 20.92 -24.94 27.71
C PRO A 245 20.11 -24.08 28.69
N LEU A 246 18.99 -24.60 29.21
CA LEU A 246 18.13 -23.86 30.15
C LEU A 246 18.83 -23.62 31.50
N ILE A 247 19.55 -24.61 32.02
CA ILE A 247 20.31 -24.48 33.27
C ILE A 247 21.50 -23.53 33.08
N GLN A 248 22.14 -23.52 31.91
CA GLN A 248 23.21 -22.58 31.57
C GLN A 248 22.69 -21.14 31.47
N LEU A 249 21.43 -20.95 31.06
CA LEU A 249 20.79 -19.64 30.95
C LEU A 249 20.41 -19.06 32.32
N ASP A 250 19.64 -19.80 33.11
CA ASP A 250 19.28 -19.42 34.47
C ASP A 250 18.96 -20.66 35.30
N ARG A 251 19.86 -20.96 36.25
CA ARG A 251 19.80 -22.18 37.05
C ARG A 251 18.55 -22.21 37.94
N ASP A 252 18.23 -21.11 38.59
CA ASP A 252 17.14 -21.05 39.56
C ASP A 252 15.78 -21.13 38.87
N CYS A 253 15.60 -20.38 37.79
CA CYS A 253 14.38 -20.46 36.98
C CYS A 253 14.20 -21.83 36.31
N ALA A 254 15.28 -22.45 35.82
CA ALA A 254 15.22 -23.80 35.25
C ALA A 254 14.80 -24.85 36.29
N PHE A 255 15.30 -24.77 37.52
CA PHE A 255 14.91 -25.67 38.60
C PHE A 255 13.44 -25.50 38.99
N GLU A 256 12.93 -24.26 39.07
CA GLU A 256 11.50 -24.04 39.36
C GLU A 256 10.59 -24.71 38.32
N ILE A 257 10.88 -24.54 37.03
CA ILE A 257 10.06 -25.15 35.96
C ILE A 257 10.12 -26.68 36.00
N LEU A 258 11.30 -27.25 36.29
CA LEU A 258 11.45 -28.70 36.43
C LEU A 258 10.69 -29.25 37.65
N LEU A 259 10.59 -28.47 38.72
CA LEU A 259 9.80 -28.82 39.92
C LEU A 259 8.30 -28.73 39.64
N ASP A 260 7.84 -27.73 38.87
CA ASP A 260 6.44 -27.59 38.47
C ASP A 260 5.97 -28.74 37.57
N LYS A 261 6.84 -29.25 36.68
CA LYS A 261 6.56 -30.47 35.89
C LYS A 261 6.24 -31.67 36.79
N LYS A 262 6.90 -31.80 37.95
CA LYS A 262 6.67 -32.91 38.90
C LYS A 262 5.38 -32.77 39.69
N LYS A 263 4.88 -31.55 39.92
CA LYS A 263 3.61 -31.32 40.64
C LYS A 263 2.38 -31.65 39.79
N LYS A 264 2.41 -31.44 38.48
CA LYS A 264 1.29 -31.72 37.56
C LYS A 264 1.14 -33.19 37.14
N LYS A 265 2.13 -34.06 37.44
CA LYS A 265 2.08 -35.51 37.15
C LYS A 265 1.58 -36.36 38.34
N LYS A 266 1.05 -35.73 39.39
CA LYS A 266 0.30 -36.39 40.48
C LYS A 266 -1.18 -36.07 40.33
#